data_AF-A0A258RC38-F1
#
_entry.id   AF-A0A258RC38-F1
#
_cell.length_a   1.000
_cell.length_b   1.000
_cell.length_c   1.000
_cell.angle_alpha   90.00
_cell.angle_beta   90.00
_cell.angle_gamma   90.00
#
_symmetry.space_group_name_H-M   'P 1'
#
loop_
_entity.id
_entity.type
_entity.pdbx_description
1 polymer ?
#
loop_
_entity_poly.entity_id
_entity_poly.type
_entity_poly.pdbx_seq_one_letter_code
_entity_poly.pdbx_strand_id
1 'polypeptide(L)'
;MDEALTLSMALTLPAAAALAKLATNEAFPANVGLFGSPRLERLLIDIGRQMSAPEFPAKPLVRSERRQVLHVLTYAKPIGGDSRYAWRWIELDGDSRHSVALTSQQEVAGTYEIPDELTRAVQASGGSVHTLGAPVTEPLAQARQLRALCQDADVVVLHLYPYDIVPMLALASCCDRARVLLVNHSDHTFWVGAGVAHGIAHLRSQNDTFLAERRGLEVDRRMLLPIPIPTPPPAMSRREAKQALGLDPDGVLLLTIASPFKYSAPGQVGLLDLVTPVLVRRPGAHLIAVGPSDDGDWCEAGLMTHGRVQALGRRWDNEVLFAAADVYLDSVPFSSITSLLEAGCHGLALLGYRGLDEDMRLLGPGAPGIDDTMEMASDAAAYQGCLERLIDDAALRASRGELARRRIDELHRGDGWRSALASVYAQLEATPERGCVGTQGDVAQTTSLDGALARLFGSVTDRHRSARLVRHCLLPLPYASRVRLALQLGALGFEANALTCLPPPLDGWARRFKRRLDRSYPPPAHPQDRA
;
A
#
# COMPACT_ATOMS: atom_id res chain seq x y z
N MET A 1 -12.63 -13.69 -12.24
CA MET A 1 -11.83 -12.92 -13.22
C MET A 1 -12.05 -13.42 -14.64
N ASP A 2 -12.17 -14.74 -14.85
CA ASP A 2 -12.26 -15.35 -16.19
C ASP A 2 -13.43 -14.92 -17.06
N GLU A 3 -14.64 -14.81 -16.51
CA GLU A 3 -15.84 -14.49 -17.31
C GLU A 3 -16.01 -13.00 -17.63
N ALA A 4 -15.42 -12.09 -16.83
CA ALA A 4 -15.49 -10.65 -17.08
C ALA A 4 -14.81 -10.24 -18.39
N LEU A 5 -13.82 -11.01 -18.84
CA LEU A 5 -13.08 -10.78 -20.08
C LEU A 5 -13.77 -11.38 -21.30
N THR A 6 -14.44 -12.52 -21.17
CA THR A 6 -15.29 -13.09 -22.25
C THR A 6 -16.48 -12.18 -22.57
N LEU A 7 -16.91 -11.38 -21.60
CA LEU A 7 -17.98 -10.39 -21.74
C LEU A 7 -17.58 -9.12 -22.51
N SER A 8 -16.29 -8.80 -22.62
CA SER A 8 -15.82 -7.47 -23.09
C SER A 8 -16.09 -7.20 -24.57
N MET A 9 -16.13 -8.23 -25.42
CA MET A 9 -16.30 -8.07 -26.88
C MET A 9 -17.71 -7.61 -27.31
N ALA A 10 -18.66 -7.49 -26.37
CA ALA A 10 -20.02 -6.97 -26.59
C ALA A 10 -20.45 -5.87 -25.59
N LEU A 11 -19.49 -5.26 -24.88
CA LEU A 11 -19.73 -4.21 -23.89
C LEU A 11 -19.24 -2.85 -24.37
N THR A 12 -19.94 -1.78 -23.99
CA THR A 12 -19.48 -0.40 -24.21
C THR A 12 -18.22 -0.12 -23.40
N LEU A 13 -17.30 0.73 -23.87
CA LEU A 13 -16.07 1.10 -23.14
C LEU A 13 -16.29 1.50 -21.66
N PRO A 14 -17.30 2.32 -21.30
CA PRO A 14 -17.55 2.66 -19.89
C PRO A 14 -17.88 1.44 -19.02
N ALA A 15 -18.63 0.48 -19.57
CA ALA A 15 -18.99 -0.76 -18.88
C ALA A 15 -17.76 -1.65 -18.66
N ALA A 16 -16.89 -1.78 -19.67
CA ALA A 16 -15.64 -2.53 -19.55
C ALA A 16 -14.71 -1.92 -18.49
N ALA A 17 -14.54 -0.59 -18.49
CA ALA A 17 -13.74 0.12 -17.49
C ALA A 17 -14.31 -0.03 -16.07
N ALA A 18 -15.63 0.05 -15.92
CA ALA A 18 -16.29 -0.15 -14.63
C ALA A 18 -16.08 -1.57 -14.07
N LEU A 19 -16.19 -2.60 -14.92
CA LEU A 19 -15.92 -3.99 -14.52
C LEU A 19 -14.45 -4.22 -14.18
N ALA A 20 -13.53 -3.63 -14.93
CA ALA A 20 -12.10 -3.72 -14.63
C ALA A 20 -11.79 -3.07 -13.27
N LYS A 21 -12.36 -1.90 -12.99
CA LYS A 21 -12.25 -1.22 -11.68
C LYS A 21 -12.83 -2.05 -10.54
N LEU A 22 -13.98 -2.70 -10.77
CA LEU A 22 -14.57 -3.61 -9.79
C LEU A 22 -13.64 -4.79 -9.53
N ALA A 23 -13.11 -5.43 -10.57
CA ALA A 23 -12.21 -6.57 -10.45
C ALA A 23 -10.93 -6.22 -9.66
N THR A 24 -10.29 -5.08 -9.94
CA THR A 24 -9.11 -4.64 -9.18
C THR A 24 -9.45 -4.32 -7.72
N ASN A 25 -10.62 -3.71 -7.46
CA ASN A 25 -11.10 -3.43 -6.10
C ASN A 25 -11.42 -4.67 -5.29
N GLU A 26 -11.96 -5.73 -5.91
CA GLU A 26 -12.26 -6.99 -5.23
C GLU A 26 -10.98 -7.80 -4.96
N ALA A 27 -10.04 -7.82 -5.91
CA ALA A 27 -8.76 -8.50 -5.75
C ALA A 27 -7.90 -7.89 -4.64
N PHE A 28 -8.06 -6.59 -4.36
CA PHE A 28 -7.40 -5.90 -3.25
C PHE A 28 -8.30 -5.81 -2.00
N PRO A 29 -7.85 -6.12 -0.78
CA PRO A 29 -6.53 -6.66 -0.43
C PRO A 29 -6.51 -8.20 -0.38
N ALA A 30 -7.66 -8.85 -0.65
CA ALA A 30 -7.86 -10.28 -0.48
C ALA A 30 -7.34 -11.06 -1.71
N ASN A 31 -6.02 -11.25 -1.76
CA ASN A 31 -5.37 -12.06 -2.78
C ASN A 31 -5.72 -13.55 -2.57
N VAL A 32 -6.59 -14.11 -3.42
CA VAL A 32 -6.90 -15.55 -3.44
C VAL A 32 -5.90 -16.35 -4.28
N GLY A 33 -4.61 -15.98 -4.21
CA GLY A 33 -3.54 -16.61 -5.00
C GLY A 33 -3.09 -15.84 -6.25
N LEU A 34 -3.49 -14.57 -6.40
CA LEU A 34 -3.08 -13.71 -7.52
C LEU A 34 -2.49 -12.40 -6.98
N PHE A 35 -1.28 -12.03 -7.43
CA PHE A 35 -0.62 -10.76 -7.10
C PHE A 35 -0.56 -9.77 -8.29
N GLY A 36 -0.92 -10.23 -9.47
CA GLY A 36 -1.04 -9.45 -10.70
C GLY A 36 -1.92 -10.18 -11.69
N SER A 37 -2.31 -9.51 -12.78
CA SER A 37 -3.07 -10.12 -13.87
C SER A 37 -2.63 -9.56 -15.21
N PRO A 38 -1.74 -10.27 -15.94
CA PRO A 38 -1.35 -9.90 -17.30
C PRO A 38 -2.55 -9.74 -18.25
N ARG A 39 -3.64 -10.47 -17.99
CA ARG A 39 -4.86 -10.39 -18.79
C ARG A 39 -5.66 -9.11 -18.50
N LEU A 40 -5.81 -8.73 -17.24
CA LEU A 40 -6.48 -7.49 -16.86
C LEU A 40 -5.70 -6.25 -17.31
N GLU A 41 -4.37 -6.29 -17.22
CA GLU A 41 -3.45 -5.27 -17.74
C GLU A 41 -3.68 -5.03 -19.24
N ARG A 42 -3.71 -6.11 -20.05
CA ARG A 42 -4.00 -6.02 -21.49
C ARG A 42 -5.38 -5.44 -21.78
N LEU A 43 -6.41 -5.88 -21.06
CA LEU A 43 -7.76 -5.32 -21.20
C LEU A 43 -7.79 -3.81 -20.92
N LEU A 44 -7.13 -3.36 -19.85
CA LEU A 44 -7.05 -1.93 -19.52
C LEU A 44 -6.33 -1.13 -20.61
N ILE A 45 -5.26 -1.68 -21.18
CA ILE A 45 -4.56 -1.08 -22.32
C ILE A 45 -5.47 -1.00 -23.54
N ASP A 46 -6.19 -2.07 -23.87
CA ASP A 46 -7.09 -2.10 -25.03
C ASP A 46 -8.25 -1.11 -24.89
N ILE A 47 -8.84 -1.01 -23.69
CA ILE A 47 -9.84 0.02 -23.38
C ILE A 47 -9.24 1.41 -23.58
N GLY A 48 -8.05 1.66 -23.02
CA GLY A 48 -7.37 2.95 -23.10
C GLY A 48 -6.98 3.38 -24.51
N ARG A 49 -6.63 2.42 -25.39
CA ARG A 49 -6.35 2.63 -26.82
C ARG A 49 -7.60 2.93 -27.65
N GLN A 50 -8.73 2.35 -27.28
CA GLN A 50 -10.02 2.59 -27.93
C GLN A 50 -10.66 3.93 -27.49
N MET A 51 -10.16 4.55 -26.42
CA MET A 51 -10.56 5.91 -26.08
C MET A 51 -10.12 6.85 -27.20
N SER A 52 -11.06 7.64 -27.74
CA SER A 52 -10.78 8.66 -28.75
C SER A 52 -9.56 9.47 -28.34
N ALA A 53 -8.58 9.58 -29.25
CA ALA A 53 -7.43 10.44 -29.06
C ALA A 53 -7.95 11.86 -28.78
N PRO A 54 -7.53 12.51 -27.69
CA PRO A 54 -7.92 13.88 -27.49
C PRO A 54 -7.30 14.75 -28.60
N GLU A 55 -8.11 15.65 -29.17
CA GLU A 55 -7.62 16.73 -30.04
C GLU A 55 -6.87 17.74 -29.16
N PHE A 56 -5.63 17.41 -28.80
CA PHE A 56 -4.74 18.36 -28.20
C PHE A 56 -3.85 18.95 -29.28
N PRO A 57 -3.77 20.29 -29.41
CA PRO A 57 -2.77 20.89 -30.29
C PRO A 57 -1.40 20.40 -29.82
N ALA A 58 -0.60 19.86 -30.74
CA ALA A 58 0.77 19.50 -30.44
C ALA A 58 1.49 20.74 -29.91
N LYS A 59 1.79 20.77 -28.61
CA LYS A 59 2.57 21.86 -28.04
C LYS A 59 3.99 21.76 -28.61
N PRO A 60 4.58 22.88 -29.06
CA PRO A 60 5.99 22.90 -29.46
C PRO A 60 6.87 22.37 -28.33
N LEU A 61 7.90 21.60 -28.67
CA LEU A 61 8.91 21.17 -27.71
C LEU A 61 9.63 22.40 -27.13
N VAL A 62 9.33 22.73 -25.89
CA VAL A 62 10.18 23.61 -25.09
C VAL A 62 11.11 22.69 -24.30
N ARG A 63 12.38 22.60 -24.70
CA ARG A 63 13.40 21.96 -23.88
C ARG A 63 13.55 22.78 -22.60
N SER A 64 13.07 22.24 -21.49
CA SER A 64 13.36 22.75 -20.17
C SER A 64 14.77 22.36 -19.76
N GLU A 65 15.47 23.23 -19.03
CA GLU A 65 16.78 22.92 -18.44
C GLU A 65 16.67 21.81 -17.37
N ARG A 66 15.52 21.72 -16.70
CA ARG A 66 15.22 20.69 -15.68
C ARG A 66 14.23 19.65 -16.21
N ARG A 67 14.45 18.39 -15.85
CA ARG A 67 13.55 17.25 -16.16
C ARG A 67 12.15 17.52 -15.61
N GLN A 68 11.11 17.33 -16.42
CA GLN A 68 9.72 17.45 -15.96
C GLN A 68 9.23 16.10 -15.44
N VAL A 69 8.98 16.01 -14.13
CA VAL A 69 8.51 14.78 -13.46
C VAL A 69 7.07 14.97 -13.00
N LEU A 70 6.16 14.11 -13.44
CA LEU A 70 4.78 14.05 -12.98
C LEU A 70 4.57 12.86 -12.05
N HIS A 71 4.34 13.11 -10.76
CA HIS A 71 3.94 12.09 -9.80
C HIS A 71 2.42 11.91 -9.86
N VAL A 72 1.96 10.69 -10.09
CA VAL A 72 0.54 10.35 -10.09
C VAL A 72 0.24 9.53 -8.85
N LEU A 73 -0.58 10.09 -7.95
CA LEU A 73 -1.03 9.42 -6.73
C LEU A 73 -2.53 9.15 -6.85
N THR A 74 -3.01 8.04 -6.28
CA THR A 74 -4.46 7.83 -6.19
C THR A 74 -5.12 8.89 -5.30
N TYR A 75 -4.55 9.12 -4.12
CA TYR A 75 -4.84 10.28 -3.28
C TYR A 75 -3.65 10.52 -2.35
N ALA A 76 -3.54 11.75 -1.83
CA ALA A 76 -2.54 12.12 -0.84
C ALA A 76 -3.17 12.17 0.56
N LYS A 77 -2.38 11.81 1.57
CA LYS A 77 -2.76 11.88 2.98
C LYS A 77 -1.54 12.18 3.86
N PRO A 78 -1.72 12.80 5.04
CA PRO A 78 -0.60 13.14 5.93
C PRO A 78 0.05 11.91 6.59
N ILE A 79 -0.65 10.78 6.55
CA ILE A 79 -0.34 9.56 7.28
C ILE A 79 -0.02 8.42 6.30
N GLY A 80 1.05 7.68 6.55
CA GLY A 80 1.45 6.54 5.72
C GLY A 80 2.71 6.82 4.91
N GLY A 81 3.36 5.74 4.48
CA GLY A 81 4.64 5.82 3.76
C GLY A 81 4.52 6.26 2.31
N ASP A 82 3.37 6.05 1.67
CA ASP A 82 3.11 6.32 0.24
C ASP A 82 3.20 7.81 -0.11
N SER A 83 2.42 8.66 0.57
CA SER A 83 2.46 10.12 0.32
C SER A 83 3.80 10.71 0.76
N ARG A 84 4.33 10.25 1.91
CA ARG A 84 5.64 10.64 2.44
C ARG A 84 6.77 10.36 1.46
N TYR A 85 6.74 9.19 0.83
CA TYR A 85 7.71 8.80 -0.17
C TYR A 85 7.72 9.78 -1.35
N ALA A 86 6.54 10.16 -1.86
CA ALA A 86 6.42 11.09 -2.97
C ALA A 86 6.97 12.47 -2.66
N TRP A 87 6.61 13.11 -1.53
CA TRP A 87 7.13 14.46 -1.25
C TRP A 87 8.60 14.47 -0.85
N ARG A 88 9.08 13.45 -0.12
CA ARG A 88 10.52 13.34 0.22
C ARG A 88 11.38 13.10 -1.02
N TRP A 89 10.85 12.39 -2.03
CA TRP A 89 11.50 12.30 -3.34
C TRP A 89 11.64 13.70 -3.95
N ILE A 90 10.53 14.44 -4.04
CA ILE A 90 10.50 15.79 -4.64
C ILE A 90 11.49 16.73 -3.93
N GLU A 91 11.60 16.63 -2.61
CA GLU A 91 12.52 17.43 -1.80
C GLU A 91 14.00 17.10 -2.09
N LEU A 92 14.32 15.83 -2.38
CA LEU A 92 15.69 15.37 -2.60
C LEU A 92 16.15 15.47 -4.07
N ASP A 93 15.22 15.50 -5.02
CA ASP A 93 15.48 15.62 -6.46
C ASP A 93 15.51 17.09 -6.91
N GLY A 94 16.59 17.77 -6.56
CA GLY A 94 16.82 19.18 -6.93
C GLY A 94 17.01 19.43 -8.42
N ASP A 95 17.26 18.39 -9.23
CA ASP A 95 17.53 18.53 -10.67
C ASP A 95 16.26 18.52 -11.52
N SER A 96 15.11 18.20 -10.91
CA SER A 96 13.84 18.01 -11.61
C SER A 96 12.76 18.99 -11.14
N ARG A 97 11.85 19.36 -12.03
CA ARG A 97 10.63 20.10 -11.71
C ARG A 97 9.50 19.11 -11.53
N HIS A 98 8.89 19.07 -10.36
CA HIS A 98 7.92 18.05 -9.99
C HIS A 98 6.51 18.60 -9.94
N SER A 99 5.59 17.96 -10.64
CA SER A 99 4.14 18.19 -10.50
C SER A 99 3.46 16.94 -9.98
N VAL A 100 2.28 17.08 -9.39
CA VAL A 100 1.48 15.98 -8.83
C VAL A 100 0.11 15.95 -9.49
N ALA A 101 -0.38 14.77 -9.85
CA ALA A 101 -1.77 14.53 -10.24
C ALA A 101 -2.43 13.54 -9.27
N LEU A 102 -3.61 13.90 -8.76
CA LEU A 102 -4.39 13.11 -7.82
C LEU A 102 -5.65 12.58 -8.51
N THR A 103 -5.77 11.25 -8.65
CA THR A 103 -6.86 10.64 -9.42
C THR A 103 -8.18 10.59 -8.64
N SER A 104 -8.12 10.45 -7.31
CA SER A 104 -9.26 10.12 -6.46
C SER A 104 -9.29 10.90 -5.15
N GLN A 105 -8.62 12.07 -5.05
CA GLN A 105 -8.66 12.90 -3.84
C GLN A 105 -10.09 13.27 -3.40
N GLN A 106 -10.99 13.46 -4.37
CA GLN A 106 -12.39 13.80 -4.10
C GLN A 106 -13.13 12.72 -3.28
N GLU A 107 -12.75 11.45 -3.39
CA GLU A 107 -13.38 10.35 -2.63
C GLU A 107 -13.01 10.37 -1.14
N VAL A 108 -11.86 10.97 -0.82
CA VAL A 108 -11.36 11.05 0.56
C VAL A 108 -11.47 12.47 1.13
N ALA A 109 -12.06 13.40 0.39
CA ALA A 109 -12.28 14.77 0.83
C ALA A 109 -13.09 14.80 2.15
N GLY A 110 -12.64 15.61 3.11
CA GLY A 110 -13.19 15.64 4.47
C GLY A 110 -12.71 14.51 5.40
N THR A 111 -12.02 13.49 4.88
CA THR A 111 -11.26 12.52 5.69
C THR A 111 -9.76 12.81 5.65
N TYR A 112 -9.23 13.05 4.44
CA TYR A 112 -7.84 13.41 4.21
C TYR A 112 -7.76 14.63 3.30
N GLU A 113 -7.12 15.67 3.82
CA GLU A 113 -6.71 16.82 3.02
C GLU A 113 -5.35 16.55 2.37
N ILE A 114 -5.05 17.29 1.30
CA ILE A 114 -3.73 17.23 0.66
C ILE A 114 -2.71 17.79 1.66
N PRO A 115 -1.63 17.05 1.99
CA PRO A 115 -0.63 17.51 2.94
C PRO A 115 0.06 18.80 2.51
N ASP A 116 0.27 19.72 3.45
CA ASP A 116 0.98 20.97 3.21
C ASP A 116 2.44 20.71 2.83
N GLU A 117 3.07 19.66 3.36
CA GLU A 117 4.41 19.21 2.98
C GLU A 117 4.49 18.89 1.49
N LEU A 118 3.53 18.12 0.97
CA LEU A 118 3.47 17.77 -0.44
C LEU A 118 3.30 19.02 -1.31
N THR A 119 2.38 19.90 -0.93
CA THR A 119 2.12 21.15 -1.65
C THR A 119 3.36 22.05 -1.67
N ARG A 120 4.03 22.21 -0.53
CA ARG A 120 5.27 23.00 -0.42
C ARG A 120 6.41 22.41 -1.23
N ALA A 121 6.62 21.09 -1.18
CA ALA A 121 7.66 20.41 -1.95
C ALA A 121 7.45 20.62 -3.46
N VAL A 122 6.21 20.44 -3.94
CA VAL A 122 5.85 20.67 -5.35
C VAL A 122 6.08 22.13 -5.76
N GLN A 123 5.61 23.09 -4.95
CA GLN A 123 5.81 24.52 -5.22
C GLN A 123 7.30 24.90 -5.23
N ALA A 124 8.09 24.41 -4.28
CA ALA A 124 9.53 24.65 -4.21
C ALA A 124 10.28 24.09 -5.43
N SER A 125 9.82 22.97 -6.00
CA SER A 125 10.36 22.45 -7.25
C SER A 125 9.93 23.25 -8.50
N GLY A 126 8.98 24.18 -8.35
CA GLY A 126 8.41 25.01 -9.42
C GLY A 126 7.21 24.39 -10.15
N GLY A 127 6.70 23.23 -9.72
CA GLY A 127 5.58 22.55 -10.35
C GLY A 127 4.22 22.90 -9.76
N SER A 128 3.24 22.02 -9.96
CA SER A 128 1.85 22.25 -9.52
C SER A 128 1.17 20.96 -9.08
N VAL A 129 0.21 21.09 -8.15
CA VAL A 129 -0.65 19.98 -7.70
C VAL A 129 -1.98 20.06 -8.45
N HIS A 130 -2.37 18.97 -9.08
CA HIS A 130 -3.59 18.84 -9.87
C HIS A 130 -4.49 17.78 -9.25
N THR A 131 -5.75 18.13 -8.99
CA THR A 131 -6.79 17.14 -8.68
C THR A 131 -7.64 16.93 -9.93
N LEU A 132 -7.85 15.68 -10.35
CA LEU A 132 -8.72 15.41 -11.49
C LEU A 132 -10.16 15.82 -11.16
N GLY A 133 -10.77 16.60 -12.04
CA GLY A 133 -12.10 17.16 -11.82
C GLY A 133 -13.23 16.18 -12.14
N ALA A 134 -12.97 15.18 -12.99
CA ALA A 134 -13.95 14.17 -13.33
C ALA A 134 -14.24 13.24 -12.14
N PRO A 135 -15.51 12.87 -11.88
CA PRO A 135 -15.87 11.98 -10.79
C PRO A 135 -15.15 10.62 -10.90
N VAL A 136 -14.87 10.01 -9.76
CA VAL A 136 -14.19 8.70 -9.69
C VAL A 136 -15.05 7.55 -10.25
N THR A 137 -16.35 7.80 -10.44
CA THR A 137 -17.28 6.95 -11.19
C THR A 137 -17.09 6.98 -12.71
N GLU A 138 -16.30 7.92 -13.23
CA GLU A 138 -16.05 8.13 -14.67
C GLU A 138 -14.56 7.97 -15.01
N PRO A 139 -13.98 6.76 -14.86
CA PRO A 139 -12.53 6.55 -15.02
C PRO A 139 -12.01 6.92 -16.42
N LEU A 140 -12.83 6.82 -17.47
CA LEU A 140 -12.45 7.26 -18.82
C LEU A 140 -12.31 8.79 -18.93
N ALA A 141 -13.13 9.56 -18.22
CA ALA A 141 -13.02 11.01 -18.20
C ALA A 141 -11.80 11.47 -17.40
N GLN A 142 -11.56 10.83 -16.25
CA GLN A 142 -10.34 11.02 -15.46
C GLN A 142 -9.08 10.71 -16.28
N ALA A 143 -9.08 9.59 -17.02
CA ALA A 143 -7.97 9.19 -17.86
C ALA A 143 -7.67 10.21 -18.97
N ARG A 144 -8.68 10.88 -19.55
CA ARG A 144 -8.45 11.98 -20.51
C ARG A 144 -7.77 13.19 -19.86
N GLN A 145 -8.21 13.58 -18.67
CA GLN A 145 -7.59 14.69 -17.92
C GLN A 145 -6.14 14.36 -17.54
N LEU A 146 -5.88 13.15 -17.04
CA LEU A 146 -4.54 12.69 -16.71
C LEU A 146 -3.65 12.62 -17.95
N ARG A 147 -4.16 12.10 -19.08
CA ARG A 147 -3.42 12.03 -20.35
C ARG A 147 -2.94 13.41 -20.80
N ALA A 148 -3.72 14.47 -20.60
CA ALA A 148 -3.32 15.84 -20.91
C ALA A 148 -2.10 16.29 -20.07
N LEU A 149 -2.09 15.96 -18.78
CA LEU A 149 -0.97 16.30 -17.88
C LEU A 149 0.30 15.51 -18.24
N CYS A 150 0.17 14.26 -18.67
CA CYS A 150 1.30 13.40 -19.03
C CYS A 150 2.04 13.85 -20.31
N GLN A 151 1.42 14.64 -21.20
CA GLN A 151 2.05 15.08 -22.45
C GLN A 151 3.28 15.97 -22.23
N ASP A 152 3.26 16.76 -21.15
CA ASP A 152 4.32 17.72 -20.85
C ASP A 152 5.43 17.10 -19.97
N ALA A 153 5.28 15.84 -19.54
CA ALA A 153 6.24 15.15 -18.68
C ALA A 153 7.36 14.45 -19.48
N ASP A 154 8.56 14.43 -18.92
CA ASP A 154 9.66 13.57 -19.35
C ASP A 154 9.57 12.23 -18.62
N VAL A 155 9.22 12.26 -17.33
CA VAL A 155 9.00 11.08 -16.50
C VAL A 155 7.64 11.17 -15.80
N VAL A 156 6.89 10.07 -15.80
CA VAL A 156 5.65 9.89 -15.04
C VAL A 156 5.90 8.82 -13.99
N VAL A 157 5.77 9.17 -12.71
CA VAL A 157 5.98 8.25 -11.59
C VAL A 157 4.64 7.88 -10.98
N LEU A 158 4.29 6.60 -10.97
CA LEU A 158 3.00 6.08 -10.52
C LEU A 158 3.10 5.55 -9.08
N HIS A 159 2.38 6.20 -8.17
CA HIS A 159 2.24 5.88 -6.73
C HIS A 159 0.80 5.44 -6.45
N LEU A 160 0.45 4.25 -6.92
CA LEU A 160 -0.96 3.86 -7.07
C LEU A 160 -1.45 2.97 -5.95
N TYR A 161 -2.65 3.28 -5.43
CA TYR A 161 -3.40 2.24 -4.76
C TYR A 161 -3.74 1.14 -5.76
N PRO A 162 -3.70 -0.14 -5.35
CA PRO A 162 -3.86 -1.28 -6.24
C PRO A 162 -5.07 -1.29 -7.18
N TYR A 163 -6.13 -0.58 -6.81
CA TYR A 163 -7.37 -0.55 -7.55
C TYR A 163 -7.46 0.59 -8.58
N ASP A 164 -6.48 1.50 -8.61
CA ASP A 164 -6.52 2.68 -9.47
C ASP A 164 -6.16 2.35 -10.92
N ILE A 165 -7.19 2.22 -11.75
CA ILE A 165 -7.05 1.91 -13.18
C ILE A 165 -6.83 3.14 -14.06
N VAL A 166 -6.97 4.36 -13.53
CA VAL A 166 -6.95 5.59 -14.33
C VAL A 166 -5.63 5.78 -15.07
N PRO A 167 -4.44 5.56 -14.46
CA PRO A 167 -3.17 5.70 -15.16
C PRO A 167 -2.99 4.73 -16.32
N MET A 168 -3.48 3.49 -16.18
CA MET A 168 -3.45 2.49 -17.24
C MET A 168 -4.21 2.96 -18.47
N LEU A 169 -5.43 3.46 -18.26
CA LEU A 169 -6.28 4.00 -19.32
C LEU A 169 -5.65 5.25 -19.96
N ALA A 170 -5.06 6.13 -19.15
CA ALA A 170 -4.45 7.38 -19.61
C ALA A 170 -3.19 7.13 -20.47
N LEU A 171 -2.33 6.20 -20.07
CA LEU A 171 -1.00 5.96 -20.66
C LEU A 171 -0.99 4.82 -21.71
N ALA A 172 -2.11 4.13 -21.93
CA ALA A 172 -2.26 3.07 -22.94
C ALA A 172 -1.99 3.53 -24.39
N SER A 173 -2.14 4.82 -24.64
CA SER A 173 -1.89 5.46 -25.93
C SER A 173 -1.50 6.91 -25.70
N CYS A 174 -0.74 7.49 -26.63
CA CYS A 174 -0.18 8.83 -26.52
C CYS A 174 0.88 8.94 -25.41
N CYS A 175 1.52 10.10 -25.34
CA CYS A 175 2.59 10.40 -24.38
C CYS A 175 3.85 9.56 -24.60
N ASP A 176 4.14 9.09 -25.82
CA ASP A 176 5.26 8.14 -26.12
C ASP A 176 6.64 8.65 -25.66
N ARG A 177 6.76 9.96 -25.46
CA ARG A 177 7.97 10.61 -24.92
C ARG A 177 8.16 10.34 -23.41
N ALA A 178 7.07 10.25 -22.65
CA ALA A 178 7.15 10.11 -21.20
C ALA A 178 7.61 8.70 -20.81
N ARG A 179 8.68 8.63 -20.00
CA ARG A 179 9.11 7.39 -19.34
C ARG A 179 8.28 7.18 -18.08
N VAL A 180 7.70 5.99 -17.95
CA VAL A 180 6.74 5.67 -16.89
C VAL A 180 7.42 4.74 -15.90
N LEU A 181 7.48 5.14 -14.64
CA LEU A 181 8.00 4.33 -13.54
C LEU A 181 6.86 3.99 -12.59
N LEU A 182 6.66 2.71 -12.30
CA LEU A 182 5.71 2.28 -11.26
C LEU A 182 6.45 2.08 -9.93
N VAL A 183 5.99 2.71 -8.86
CA VAL A 183 6.52 2.51 -7.51
C VAL A 183 5.75 1.40 -6.80
N ASN A 184 6.40 0.25 -6.62
CA ASN A 184 5.84 -0.90 -5.94
C ASN A 184 6.00 -0.76 -4.41
N HIS A 185 5.01 -0.12 -3.79
CA HIS A 185 4.89 0.09 -2.35
C HIS A 185 3.85 -0.84 -1.67
N SER A 186 3.14 -1.63 -2.47
CA SER A 186 2.12 -2.61 -2.04
C SER A 186 2.44 -4.00 -2.60
N ASP A 187 3.71 -4.40 -2.50
CA ASP A 187 4.24 -5.66 -3.05
C ASP A 187 3.72 -6.93 -2.36
N HIS A 188 2.91 -6.80 -1.32
CA HIS A 188 2.20 -7.89 -0.63
C HIS A 188 0.74 -8.00 -1.09
N THR A 189 0.25 -7.12 -1.97
CA THR A 189 -1.11 -7.19 -2.50
C THR A 189 -1.12 -7.36 -4.02
N PHE A 190 -2.28 -7.76 -4.55
CA PHE A 190 -2.61 -7.57 -5.95
C PHE A 190 -2.48 -6.10 -6.30
N TRP A 191 -2.05 -5.77 -7.52
CA TRP A 191 -2.13 -4.43 -8.11
C TRP A 191 -2.03 -4.50 -9.63
N VAL A 192 -2.41 -3.41 -10.30
CA VAL A 192 -2.19 -3.16 -11.74
C VAL A 192 -1.32 -1.91 -11.94
N GLY A 193 -0.74 -1.75 -13.12
CA GLY A 193 0.14 -0.62 -13.46
C GLY A 193 1.31 -1.01 -14.34
N ALA A 194 1.70 -2.28 -14.34
CA ALA A 194 2.93 -2.72 -15.01
C ALA A 194 2.83 -2.64 -16.53
N GLY A 195 1.62 -2.75 -17.10
CA GLY A 195 1.43 -2.77 -18.55
C GLY A 195 1.73 -1.44 -19.25
N VAL A 196 1.78 -0.33 -18.53
CA VAL A 196 2.16 1.00 -19.08
C VAL A 196 3.53 1.48 -18.58
N ALA A 197 4.17 0.75 -17.67
CA ALA A 197 5.45 1.10 -17.10
C ALA A 197 6.61 0.72 -18.05
N HIS A 198 7.71 1.47 -17.98
CA HIS A 198 9.00 1.10 -18.58
C HIS A 198 9.92 0.43 -17.54
N GLY A 199 9.69 0.70 -16.26
CA GLY A 199 10.36 0.05 -15.14
C GLY A 199 9.53 0.07 -13.87
N ILE A 200 9.90 -0.77 -12.92
CA ILE A 200 9.23 -0.88 -11.62
C ILE A 200 10.26 -0.61 -10.52
N ALA A 201 10.08 0.48 -9.78
CA ALA A 201 10.88 0.79 -8.60
C ALA A 201 10.32 0.06 -7.37
N HIS A 202 11.08 -0.88 -6.85
CA HIS A 202 10.80 -1.56 -5.60
C HIS A 202 11.46 -0.82 -4.44
N LEU A 203 10.74 -0.73 -3.31
CA LEU A 203 11.23 -0.06 -2.09
C LEU A 203 12.18 -0.93 -1.27
N ARG A 204 12.21 -2.23 -1.57
CA ARG A 204 12.99 -3.27 -0.92
C ARG A 204 13.36 -4.36 -1.91
N SER A 205 14.36 -5.15 -1.57
CA SER A 205 14.77 -6.31 -2.37
C SER A 205 13.59 -7.24 -2.61
N GLN A 206 13.49 -7.76 -3.83
CA GLN A 206 12.44 -8.69 -4.25
C GLN A 206 13.06 -10.01 -4.69
N ASN A 207 12.28 -11.07 -4.56
CA ASN A 207 12.62 -12.38 -5.10
C ASN A 207 12.22 -12.44 -6.58
N ASP A 208 13.17 -12.74 -7.47
CA ASP A 208 12.95 -12.78 -8.92
C ASP A 208 11.92 -13.83 -9.34
N THR A 209 11.94 -15.01 -8.70
CA THR A 209 10.94 -16.05 -8.90
C THR A 209 9.55 -15.55 -8.50
N PHE A 210 9.42 -14.84 -7.38
CA PHE A 210 8.14 -14.24 -6.99
C PHE A 210 7.65 -13.19 -8.01
N LEU A 211 8.54 -12.31 -8.51
CA LEU A 211 8.18 -11.32 -9.51
C LEU A 211 7.73 -11.98 -10.83
N ALA A 212 8.46 -13.00 -11.31
CA ALA A 212 8.13 -13.70 -12.55
C ALA A 212 6.86 -14.53 -12.41
N GLU A 213 6.79 -15.41 -11.41
CA GLU A 213 5.77 -16.47 -11.35
C GLU A 213 4.48 -16.02 -10.64
N ARG A 214 4.60 -15.22 -9.57
CA ARG A 214 3.43 -14.79 -8.78
C ARG A 214 2.83 -13.48 -9.24
N ARG A 215 3.65 -12.58 -9.81
CA ARG A 215 3.21 -11.28 -10.33
C ARG A 215 3.10 -11.22 -11.85
N GLY A 216 3.78 -12.10 -12.57
CA GLY A 216 3.80 -12.07 -14.05
C GLY A 216 4.58 -10.88 -14.59
N LEU A 217 5.71 -10.52 -13.98
CA LEU A 217 6.52 -9.35 -14.38
C LEU A 217 7.79 -9.74 -15.13
N GLU A 218 8.25 -8.84 -15.99
CA GLU A 218 9.58 -8.90 -16.58
C GLU A 218 10.65 -8.52 -15.55
N VAL A 219 11.42 -9.51 -15.13
CA VAL A 219 12.39 -9.38 -14.03
C VAL A 219 13.52 -8.38 -14.33
N ASP A 220 13.88 -8.20 -15.61
CA ASP A 220 14.91 -7.24 -16.05
C ASP A 220 14.45 -5.77 -16.02
N ARG A 221 13.16 -5.54 -15.78
CA ARG A 221 12.57 -4.20 -15.62
C ARG A 221 12.51 -3.75 -14.16
N ARG A 222 13.04 -4.56 -13.24
CA ARG A 222 13.08 -4.24 -11.82
C ARG A 222 14.16 -3.20 -11.54
N MET A 223 13.81 -2.24 -10.70
CA MET A 223 14.72 -1.22 -10.19
C MET A 223 14.58 -1.17 -8.67
N LEU A 224 15.64 -0.82 -7.97
CA LEU A 224 15.62 -0.64 -6.51
C LEU A 224 15.78 0.84 -6.20
N LEU A 225 14.81 1.43 -5.53
CA LEU A 225 14.89 2.80 -5.06
C LEU A 225 14.53 2.84 -3.56
N PRO A 226 15.52 3.02 -2.67
CA PRO A 226 15.29 3.03 -1.24
C PRO A 226 14.26 4.10 -0.83
N ILE A 227 13.60 3.89 0.32
CA ILE A 227 12.67 4.88 0.90
C ILE A 227 13.48 6.09 1.38
N PRO A 228 13.27 7.32 0.87
CA PRO A 228 13.95 8.49 1.40
C PRO A 228 13.49 8.78 2.84
N ILE A 229 14.43 9.01 3.75
CA ILE A 229 14.17 9.28 5.17
C ILE A 229 14.82 10.60 5.56
N PRO A 230 14.07 11.57 6.14
CA PRO A 230 14.62 12.85 6.53
C PRO A 230 15.61 12.68 7.68
N THR A 231 16.58 13.58 7.81
CA THR A 231 17.43 13.68 8.99
C THR A 231 16.56 13.94 10.23
N PRO A 232 16.75 13.20 11.35
CA PRO A 232 15.95 13.45 12.54
C PRO A 232 16.35 14.82 13.11
N PRO A 233 15.43 15.54 13.75
CA PRO A 233 15.79 16.77 14.45
C PRO A 233 16.83 16.48 15.55
N PRO A 234 17.63 17.48 15.98
CA PRO A 234 18.54 17.33 17.10
C PRO A 234 17.80 16.78 18.32
N ALA A 235 18.27 15.64 18.82
CA ALA A 235 17.55 14.90 19.83
C ALA A 235 17.67 15.55 21.21
N MET A 236 16.55 15.61 21.93
CA MET A 236 16.53 15.55 23.39
C MET A 236 17.36 14.34 23.85
N SER A 237 18.08 14.43 24.97
CA SER A 237 18.80 13.25 25.46
C SER A 237 17.81 12.14 25.83
N ARG A 238 18.19 10.88 25.65
CA ARG A 238 17.32 9.73 25.98
C ARG A 238 16.76 9.82 27.41
N ARG A 239 17.58 10.30 28.34
CA ARG A 239 17.23 10.48 29.74
C ARG A 239 16.10 11.51 29.91
N GLU A 240 16.23 12.67 29.29
CA GLU A 240 15.21 13.72 29.29
C GLU A 240 13.92 13.24 28.61
N ALA A 241 14.03 12.46 27.54
CA ALA A 241 12.87 11.92 26.82
C ALA A 241 12.09 10.91 27.67
N LYS A 242 12.79 10.02 28.37
CA LYS A 242 12.16 9.12 29.35
C LYS A 242 11.47 9.90 30.47
N GLN A 243 12.12 10.93 31.02
CA GLN A 243 11.52 11.78 32.05
C GLN A 243 10.27 12.51 31.56
N ALA A 244 10.28 13.04 30.33
CA ALA A 244 9.13 13.70 29.72
C ALA A 244 7.93 12.74 29.53
N LEU A 245 8.20 11.44 29.38
CA LEU A 245 7.20 10.38 29.31
C LEU A 245 6.82 9.79 30.67
N GLY A 246 7.42 10.26 31.77
CA GLY A 246 7.19 9.73 33.12
C GLY A 246 7.80 8.33 33.34
N LEU A 247 8.80 7.95 32.54
CA LEU A 247 9.51 6.67 32.63
C LEU A 247 10.77 6.79 33.48
N ASP A 248 11.20 5.67 34.03
CA ASP A 248 12.49 5.56 34.72
C ASP A 248 13.64 5.89 33.73
N PRO A 249 14.45 6.94 34.01
CA PRO A 249 15.65 7.27 33.24
C PRO A 249 16.60 6.10 32.94
N ASP A 250 16.73 5.18 33.88
CA ASP A 250 17.70 4.09 33.84
C ASP A 250 17.08 2.75 33.36
N GLY A 251 15.75 2.69 33.27
CA GLY A 251 15.02 1.54 32.73
C GLY A 251 15.20 1.38 31.22
N VAL A 252 14.99 0.18 30.68
CA VAL A 252 15.09 -0.07 29.23
C VAL A 252 13.73 0.12 28.57
N LEU A 253 13.63 1.02 27.58
CA LEU A 253 12.43 1.23 26.79
C LEU A 253 12.53 0.52 25.44
N LEU A 254 11.63 -0.41 25.21
CA LEU A 254 11.36 -1.04 23.92
C LEU A 254 10.27 -0.26 23.21
N LEU A 255 10.42 -0.02 21.92
CA LEU A 255 9.46 0.72 21.09
C LEU A 255 9.06 -0.10 19.87
N THR A 256 7.77 -0.10 19.53
CA THR A 256 7.28 -0.60 18.25
C THR A 256 6.23 0.34 17.67
N ILE A 257 6.29 0.60 16.36
CA ILE A 257 5.38 1.51 15.67
C ILE A 257 4.92 0.89 14.34
N ALA A 258 3.62 0.61 14.22
CA ALA A 258 3.04 0.13 12.97
C ALA A 258 1.52 0.37 12.93
N SER A 259 0.92 0.32 11.76
CA SER A 259 -0.55 0.28 11.65
C SER A 259 -1.12 -0.96 12.36
N PRO A 260 -2.27 -0.87 13.07
CA PRO A 260 -2.79 -1.96 13.92
C PRO A 260 -2.80 -3.34 13.26
N PHE A 261 -3.22 -3.42 12.00
CA PHE A 261 -3.33 -4.69 11.29
C PHE A 261 -1.99 -5.43 11.16
N LYS A 262 -0.85 -4.73 11.18
CA LYS A 262 0.48 -5.34 11.09
C LYS A 262 0.88 -6.16 12.31
N TYR A 263 0.18 -5.98 13.43
CA TYR A 263 0.31 -6.79 14.64
C TYR A 263 -0.68 -7.96 14.69
N SER A 264 -1.59 -8.07 13.72
CA SER A 264 -2.59 -9.14 13.68
C SER A 264 -1.93 -10.42 13.18
N ALA A 265 -1.86 -11.44 14.04
CA ALA A 265 -1.22 -12.72 13.77
C ALA A 265 -2.17 -13.94 13.90
N PRO A 266 -3.39 -13.92 13.32
CA PRO A 266 -4.34 -15.02 13.48
C PRO A 266 -3.76 -16.36 12.96
N GLY A 267 -3.59 -17.32 13.88
CA GLY A 267 -3.00 -18.62 13.59
C GLY A 267 -1.51 -18.59 13.28
N GLN A 268 -0.80 -17.53 13.69
CA GLN A 268 0.64 -17.33 13.51
C GLN A 268 1.24 -16.78 14.81
N VAL A 269 2.58 -16.71 14.87
CA VAL A 269 3.28 -16.05 15.98
C VAL A 269 3.07 -14.54 15.87
N GLY A 270 2.57 -13.93 16.94
CA GLY A 270 2.44 -12.48 17.08
C GLY A 270 3.57 -11.86 17.88
N LEU A 271 3.68 -10.52 17.85
CA LEU A 271 4.72 -9.80 18.59
C LEU A 271 4.60 -10.01 20.11
N LEU A 272 3.38 -10.05 20.66
CA LEU A 272 3.16 -10.21 22.09
C LEU A 272 3.56 -11.61 22.58
N ASP A 273 3.42 -12.65 21.76
CA ASP A 273 3.91 -14.01 22.06
C ASP A 273 5.43 -14.04 22.26
N LEU A 274 6.13 -13.17 21.53
CA LEU A 274 7.58 -13.07 21.55
C LEU A 274 8.09 -12.21 22.72
N VAL A 275 7.42 -11.08 22.99
CA VAL A 275 7.96 -10.05 23.90
C VAL A 275 7.47 -10.21 25.33
N THR A 276 6.19 -10.54 25.54
CA THR A 276 5.59 -10.55 26.88
C THR A 276 6.28 -11.52 27.85
N PRO A 277 6.65 -12.77 27.44
CA PRO A 277 7.38 -13.68 28.33
C PRO A 277 8.72 -13.11 28.82
N VAL A 278 9.42 -12.33 28.00
CA VAL A 278 10.67 -11.67 28.39
C VAL A 278 10.41 -10.56 29.39
N LEU A 279 9.39 -9.73 29.15
CA LEU A 279 9.06 -8.62 30.05
C LEU A 279 8.60 -9.11 31.43
N VAL A 280 7.93 -10.25 31.53
CA VAL A 280 7.62 -10.88 32.82
C VAL A 280 8.90 -11.21 33.61
N ARG A 281 9.96 -11.69 32.94
CA ARG A 281 11.25 -12.04 33.58
C ARG A 281 12.16 -10.84 33.81
N ARG A 282 11.97 -9.73 33.09
CA ARG A 282 12.85 -8.54 33.11
C ARG A 282 12.09 -7.32 33.62
N PRO A 283 11.98 -7.11 34.94
CA PRO A 283 11.15 -6.03 35.52
C PRO A 283 11.62 -4.61 35.17
N GLY A 284 12.90 -4.42 34.82
CA GLY A 284 13.46 -3.12 34.44
C GLY A 284 13.18 -2.69 32.98
N ALA A 285 12.47 -3.51 32.20
CA ALA A 285 12.15 -3.22 30.81
C ALA A 285 10.65 -2.90 30.61
N HIS A 286 10.37 -2.00 29.68
CA HIS A 286 9.04 -1.53 29.29
C HIS A 286 8.87 -1.62 27.77
N LEU A 287 7.65 -1.85 27.29
CA LEU A 287 7.27 -1.77 25.89
C LEU A 287 6.20 -0.70 25.69
N ILE A 288 6.49 0.25 24.81
CA ILE A 288 5.47 1.14 24.25
C ILE A 288 5.21 0.75 22.79
N ALA A 289 3.93 0.52 22.48
CA ALA A 289 3.46 0.24 21.13
C ALA A 289 2.59 1.39 20.61
N VAL A 290 2.91 1.90 19.42
CA VAL A 290 2.10 2.91 18.72
C VAL A 290 1.44 2.27 17.52
N GLY A 291 0.13 2.51 17.40
CA GLY A 291 -0.72 1.85 16.41
C GLY A 291 -1.86 1.09 17.06
N PRO A 292 -1.60 -0.07 17.69
CA PRO A 292 -2.63 -0.88 18.33
C PRO A 292 -3.27 -0.11 19.49
N SER A 293 -4.54 -0.42 19.76
CA SER A 293 -5.26 0.15 20.91
C SER A 293 -5.00 -0.70 22.15
N ASP A 294 -5.24 -0.14 23.32
CA ASP A 294 -5.14 -0.85 24.60
C ASP A 294 -6.39 -1.73 24.83
N ASP A 295 -6.57 -2.73 23.97
CA ASP A 295 -7.64 -3.69 24.02
C ASP A 295 -7.14 -5.11 23.67
N GLY A 296 -7.98 -6.11 23.94
CA GLY A 296 -7.67 -7.52 23.68
C GLY A 296 -6.31 -7.95 24.25
N ASP A 297 -5.51 -8.58 23.40
CA ASP A 297 -4.18 -9.12 23.74
C ASP A 297 -3.22 -8.06 24.30
N TRP A 298 -3.35 -6.79 23.86
CA TRP A 298 -2.50 -5.70 24.35
C TRP A 298 -2.82 -5.33 25.80
N CYS A 299 -4.11 -5.26 26.13
CA CYS A 299 -4.56 -5.00 27.51
C CYS A 299 -4.15 -6.17 28.43
N GLU A 300 -4.30 -7.42 27.98
CA GLU A 300 -3.87 -8.61 28.73
C GLU A 300 -2.36 -8.61 28.98
N ALA A 301 -1.55 -8.27 27.97
CA ALA A 301 -0.10 -8.11 28.12
C ALA A 301 0.26 -7.01 29.11
N GLY A 302 -0.48 -5.89 29.11
CA GLY A 302 -0.38 -4.83 30.11
C GLY A 302 -0.62 -5.36 31.53
N LEU A 303 -1.68 -6.12 31.74
CA LEU A 303 -2.02 -6.71 33.05
C LEU A 303 -0.94 -7.69 33.54
N MET A 304 -0.48 -8.60 32.67
CA MET A 304 0.56 -9.58 33.00
C MET A 304 1.91 -8.95 33.37
N THR A 305 2.17 -7.74 32.88
CA THR A 305 3.43 -7.02 33.09
C THR A 305 3.31 -5.87 34.08
N HIS A 306 2.17 -5.74 34.77
CA HIS A 306 1.88 -4.65 35.70
C HIS A 306 2.00 -3.25 35.06
N GLY A 307 1.47 -3.10 33.84
CA GLY A 307 1.43 -1.84 33.10
C GLY A 307 2.70 -1.50 32.34
N ARG A 308 3.67 -2.43 32.23
CA ARG A 308 4.93 -2.20 31.50
C ARG A 308 4.83 -2.42 30.00
N VAL A 309 3.81 -3.14 29.54
CA VAL A 309 3.38 -3.15 28.14
C VAL A 309 2.24 -2.16 27.99
N GLN A 310 2.39 -1.19 27.09
CA GLN A 310 1.39 -0.13 26.86
C GLN A 310 1.15 0.06 25.36
N ALA A 311 -0.12 -0.02 24.94
CA ALA A 311 -0.54 0.31 23.58
C ALA A 311 -1.18 1.71 23.57
N LEU A 312 -0.60 2.64 22.83
CA LEU A 312 -1.01 4.06 22.85
C LEU A 312 -2.05 4.42 21.79
N GLY A 313 -2.54 3.45 21.02
CA GLY A 313 -3.36 3.72 19.85
C GLY A 313 -2.58 4.40 18.73
N ARG A 314 -3.31 4.90 17.73
CA ARG A 314 -2.72 5.59 16.58
C ARG A 314 -2.25 6.98 16.98
N ARG A 315 -0.96 7.26 16.77
CA ARG A 315 -0.32 8.55 17.06
C ARG A 315 0.71 8.91 16.00
N TRP A 316 1.01 10.21 15.92
CA TRP A 316 1.85 10.80 14.87
C TRP A 316 3.05 11.57 15.43
N ASP A 317 2.99 11.96 16.70
CA ASP A 317 3.98 12.69 17.49
C ASP A 317 5.00 11.74 18.14
N ASN A 318 5.73 10.98 17.32
CA ASN A 318 6.56 9.87 17.80
C ASN A 318 8.02 10.27 18.11
N GLU A 319 8.42 11.51 17.87
CA GLU A 319 9.82 11.98 18.05
C GLU A 319 10.35 11.74 19.47
N VAL A 320 9.54 12.05 20.49
CA VAL A 320 9.90 11.82 21.90
C VAL A 320 10.05 10.32 22.21
N LEU A 321 9.26 9.46 21.56
CA LEU A 321 9.33 8.02 21.74
C LEU A 321 10.61 7.47 21.12
N PHE A 322 10.97 7.88 19.91
CA PHE A 322 12.23 7.50 19.29
C PHE A 322 13.43 7.97 20.12
N ALA A 323 13.39 9.19 20.66
CA ALA A 323 14.46 9.71 21.51
C ALA A 323 14.58 8.93 22.84
N ALA A 324 13.47 8.50 23.42
CA ALA A 324 13.44 7.75 24.69
C ALA A 324 13.83 6.27 24.54
N ALA A 325 13.58 5.66 23.38
CA ALA A 325 13.77 4.24 23.18
C ALA A 325 15.24 3.79 23.28
N ASP A 326 15.44 2.56 23.73
CA ASP A 326 16.72 1.87 23.76
C ASP A 326 16.82 0.82 22.64
N VAL A 327 15.70 0.16 22.33
CA VAL A 327 15.59 -0.88 21.31
C VAL A 327 14.29 -0.70 20.55
N TYR A 328 14.34 -0.86 19.22
CA TYR A 328 13.15 -0.88 18.39
C TYR A 328 12.81 -2.32 17.97
N LEU A 329 11.55 -2.70 18.15
CA LEU A 329 11.01 -4.00 17.78
C LEU A 329 10.14 -3.85 16.53
N ASP A 330 10.46 -4.57 15.47
CA ASP A 330 9.63 -4.61 14.28
C ASP A 330 8.27 -5.26 14.56
N SER A 331 7.25 -4.86 13.80
CA SER A 331 5.93 -5.48 13.89
C SER A 331 5.93 -6.88 13.29
N VAL A 332 5.23 -7.80 13.95
CA VAL A 332 5.13 -9.22 13.59
C VAL A 332 3.64 -9.58 13.45
N PRO A 333 3.22 -10.25 12.37
CA PRO A 333 4.04 -10.91 11.34
C PRO A 333 4.44 -10.00 10.17
N PHE A 334 3.97 -8.75 10.14
CA PHE A 334 4.17 -7.87 8.99
C PHE A 334 4.99 -6.64 9.37
N SER A 335 6.19 -6.54 8.79
CA SER A 335 7.16 -5.48 9.02
C SER A 335 6.65 -4.06 8.75
N SER A 336 7.12 -3.11 9.56
CA SER A 336 6.90 -1.67 9.37
C SER A 336 8.18 -0.99 8.88
N ILE A 337 8.50 -1.18 7.60
CA ILE A 337 9.74 -0.72 6.97
C ILE A 337 10.06 0.75 7.25
N THR A 338 9.11 1.67 7.05
CA THR A 338 9.34 3.10 7.26
C THR A 338 9.66 3.41 8.72
N SER A 339 8.95 2.79 9.66
CA SER A 339 9.16 2.99 11.09
C SER A 339 10.47 2.37 11.58
N LEU A 340 10.89 1.24 11.00
CA LEU A 340 12.21 0.66 11.21
C LEU A 340 13.33 1.58 10.77
N LEU A 341 13.20 2.16 9.56
CA LEU A 341 14.18 3.10 9.04
C LEU A 341 14.25 4.36 9.91
N GLU A 342 13.10 4.92 10.30
CA GLU A 342 13.03 6.07 11.21
C GLU A 342 13.71 5.72 12.56
N ALA A 343 13.43 4.56 13.16
CA ALA A 343 14.08 4.11 14.37
C ALA A 343 15.61 3.96 14.23
N GLY A 344 16.07 3.33 13.15
CA GLY A 344 17.50 3.16 12.88
C GLY A 344 18.22 4.49 12.69
N CYS A 345 17.55 5.50 12.13
CA CYS A 345 18.08 6.85 12.02
C CYS A 345 18.30 7.54 13.38
N HIS A 346 17.55 7.16 14.42
CA HIS A 346 17.79 7.59 15.81
C HIS A 346 18.90 6.77 16.50
N GLY A 347 19.57 5.87 15.78
CA GLY A 347 20.64 5.04 16.34
C GLY A 347 20.11 3.97 17.30
N LEU A 348 18.89 3.48 17.09
CA LEU A 348 18.31 2.41 17.88
C LEU A 348 18.78 1.04 17.36
N ALA A 349 19.08 0.12 18.27
CA ALA A 349 19.24 -1.28 17.90
C ALA A 349 17.89 -1.84 17.43
N LEU A 350 17.89 -2.55 16.30
CA LEU A 350 16.69 -3.07 15.66
C LEU A 350 16.61 -4.58 15.88
N LEU A 351 15.44 -5.09 16.30
CA LEU A 351 15.15 -6.51 16.44
C LEU A 351 13.87 -6.88 15.70
N GLY A 352 13.90 -7.99 14.96
CA GLY A 352 12.72 -8.50 14.26
C GLY A 352 12.70 -10.01 14.18
N TYR A 353 11.62 -10.49 13.59
CA TYR A 353 11.30 -11.89 13.52
C TYR A 353 11.04 -12.28 12.07
N ARG A 354 11.72 -13.32 11.61
CA ARG A 354 11.54 -13.91 10.29
C ARG A 354 11.51 -15.42 10.46
N GLY A 355 10.30 -15.99 10.53
CA GLY A 355 10.13 -17.44 10.58
C GLY A 355 10.81 -18.16 9.42
N LEU A 356 10.94 -19.50 9.54
CA LEU A 356 11.60 -20.35 8.54
C LEU A 356 10.80 -20.54 7.24
N ASP A 357 9.56 -20.06 7.19
CA ASP A 357 8.73 -20.15 6.00
C ASP A 357 9.17 -19.12 4.96
N GLU A 358 9.74 -19.61 3.86
CA GLU A 358 10.28 -18.79 2.77
C GLU A 358 9.22 -17.92 2.09
N ASP A 359 7.97 -18.40 1.98
CA ASP A 359 6.89 -17.64 1.36
C ASP A 359 6.52 -16.40 2.19
N MET A 360 6.74 -16.47 3.50
CA MET A 360 6.46 -15.38 4.43
C MET A 360 7.52 -14.28 4.40
N ARG A 361 8.65 -14.47 3.70
CA ARG A 361 9.72 -13.47 3.58
C ARG A 361 9.23 -12.14 3.00
N LEU A 362 8.20 -12.18 2.15
CA LEU A 362 7.56 -10.97 1.62
C LEU A 362 6.97 -10.08 2.72
N LEU A 363 6.68 -10.59 3.92
CA LEU A 363 6.18 -9.76 5.03
C LEU A 363 7.31 -9.18 5.90
N GLY A 364 8.57 -9.58 5.68
CA GLY A 364 9.74 -9.07 6.42
C GLY A 364 10.21 -7.68 5.99
N PRO A 365 11.28 -7.12 6.59
CA PRO A 365 11.72 -5.75 6.27
C PRO A 365 12.28 -5.59 4.85
N GLY A 366 13.37 -6.30 4.49
CA GLY A 366 13.94 -6.37 3.13
C GLY A 366 14.51 -5.05 2.59
N ALA A 367 14.39 -3.96 3.34
CA ALA A 367 14.87 -2.65 2.92
C ALA A 367 16.40 -2.61 2.88
N PRO A 368 16.98 -1.89 1.90
CA PRO A 368 18.43 -1.71 1.82
C PRO A 368 19.00 -1.21 3.15
N GLY A 369 20.09 -1.80 3.62
CA GLY A 369 20.75 -1.38 4.86
C GLY A 369 20.09 -1.80 6.17
N ILE A 370 18.91 -2.44 6.13
CA ILE A 370 18.25 -2.99 7.33
C ILE A 370 18.63 -4.45 7.54
N ASP A 371 18.48 -5.29 6.50
CA ASP A 371 18.66 -6.75 6.61
C ASP A 371 20.07 -7.16 7.08
N ASP A 372 21.09 -6.33 6.84
CA ASP A 372 22.49 -6.52 7.24
C ASP A 372 22.87 -5.90 8.59
N THR A 373 22.01 -5.06 9.16
CA THR A 373 22.31 -4.30 10.40
C THR A 373 21.40 -4.67 11.58
N MET A 374 20.23 -5.22 11.29
CA MET A 374 19.20 -5.61 12.25
C MET A 374 19.44 -7.01 12.82
N GLU A 375 19.15 -7.21 14.11
CA GLU A 375 19.08 -8.56 14.69
C GLU A 375 17.80 -9.25 14.18
N MET A 376 17.94 -10.39 13.52
CA MET A 376 16.83 -11.13 12.92
C MET A 376 16.75 -12.54 13.52
N ALA A 377 15.66 -12.83 14.22
CA ALA A 377 15.44 -14.13 14.83
C ALA A 377 14.55 -15.04 13.96
N SER A 378 14.86 -16.33 13.93
CA SER A 378 14.14 -17.34 13.13
C SER A 378 13.02 -18.07 13.86
N ASP A 379 13.03 -18.01 15.19
CA ASP A 379 12.08 -18.67 16.07
C ASP A 379 11.92 -17.89 17.38
N ALA A 380 10.95 -18.30 18.20
CA ALA A 380 10.63 -17.59 19.43
C ALA A 380 11.77 -17.64 20.46
N ALA A 381 12.51 -18.74 20.56
CA ALA A 381 13.59 -18.86 21.53
C ALA A 381 14.77 -17.96 21.15
N ALA A 382 15.14 -17.95 19.87
CA ALA A 382 16.14 -17.04 19.32
C ALA A 382 15.73 -15.58 19.52
N TYR A 383 14.47 -15.23 19.26
CA TYR A 383 13.96 -13.87 19.46
C TYR A 383 14.09 -13.44 20.92
N GLN A 384 13.60 -14.26 21.85
CA GLN A 384 13.67 -13.97 23.28
C GLN A 384 15.11 -13.84 23.77
N GLY A 385 16.01 -14.72 23.32
CA GLY A 385 17.44 -14.64 23.66
C GLY A 385 18.11 -13.37 23.12
N CYS A 386 17.81 -12.98 21.88
CA CYS A 386 18.31 -11.71 21.33
C CYS A 386 17.75 -10.51 22.09
N LEU A 387 16.46 -10.52 22.43
CA LEU A 387 15.83 -9.44 23.20
C LEU A 387 16.43 -9.31 24.60
N GLU A 388 16.63 -10.43 25.32
CA GLU A 388 17.26 -10.41 26.64
C GLU A 388 18.69 -9.85 26.58
N ARG A 389 19.48 -10.25 25.59
CA ARG A 389 20.82 -9.68 25.36
C ARG A 389 20.77 -8.18 25.08
N LEU A 390 19.83 -7.74 24.23
CA LEU A 390 19.66 -6.32 23.93
C LEU A 390 19.16 -5.54 25.14
N ILE A 391 18.43 -6.14 26.09
CA ILE A 391 18.04 -5.51 27.36
C ILE A 391 19.25 -5.40 28.31
N ASP A 392 20.08 -6.43 28.38
CA ASP A 392 21.17 -6.53 29.36
C ASP A 392 22.46 -5.79 28.94
N ASP A 393 22.70 -5.60 27.63
CA ASP A 393 23.97 -5.07 27.11
C ASP A 393 23.82 -3.72 26.39
N ALA A 394 24.14 -2.63 27.09
CA ALA A 394 24.11 -1.28 26.55
C ALA A 394 25.16 -1.02 25.45
N ALA A 395 26.32 -1.68 25.51
CA ALA A 395 27.37 -1.52 24.50
C ALA A 395 26.96 -2.21 23.19
N LEU A 396 26.32 -3.37 23.28
CA LEU A 396 25.70 -4.04 22.14
C LEU A 396 24.63 -3.14 21.50
N ARG A 397 23.72 -2.56 22.29
CA ARG A 397 22.71 -1.62 21.77
C ARG A 397 23.34 -0.46 21.00
N ALA A 398 24.34 0.18 21.60
CA ALA A 398 25.02 1.32 21.00
C ALA A 398 25.72 0.95 19.69
N SER A 399 26.46 -0.16 19.67
CA SER A 399 27.18 -0.62 18.47
C SER A 399 26.23 -1.00 17.33
N ARG A 400 25.14 -1.73 17.62
CA ARG A 400 24.12 -2.11 16.62
C ARG A 400 23.34 -0.91 16.09
N GLY A 401 22.93 -0.02 16.99
CA GLY A 401 22.24 1.20 16.60
C GLY A 401 23.09 2.12 15.72
N GLU A 402 24.38 2.27 16.05
CA GLU A 402 25.30 3.05 15.23
C GLU A 402 25.53 2.43 13.85
N LEU A 403 25.64 1.10 13.77
CA LEU A 403 25.76 0.38 12.51
C LEU A 403 24.53 0.62 11.61
N ALA A 404 23.32 0.46 12.17
CA ALA A 404 22.07 0.71 11.45
C ALA A 404 21.99 2.16 10.97
N ARG A 405 22.28 3.13 11.85
CA ARG A 405 22.27 4.57 11.51
C ARG A 405 23.17 4.89 10.33
N ARG A 406 24.44 4.46 10.38
CA ARG A 406 25.39 4.69 9.28
C ARG A 406 24.90 4.13 7.96
N ARG A 407 24.41 2.89 7.98
CA ARG A 407 23.97 2.22 6.75
C ARG A 407 22.72 2.87 6.16
N ILE A 408 21.80 3.33 7.00
CA ILE A 408 20.62 4.06 6.56
C ILE A 408 21.02 5.44 6.01
N ASP A 409 21.95 6.16 6.67
CA ASP A 409 22.46 7.44 6.18
C ASP A 409 23.11 7.31 4.80
N GLU A 410 23.87 6.24 4.57
CA GLU A 410 24.53 5.96 3.30
C GLU A 410 23.55 5.66 2.15
N LEU A 411 22.38 5.09 2.40
CA LEU A 411 21.50 4.54 1.35
C LEU A 411 20.17 5.30 1.19
N HIS A 412 19.65 5.88 2.26
CA HIS A 412 18.31 6.47 2.32
C HIS A 412 18.33 8.01 2.41
N ARG A 413 19.51 8.62 2.43
CA ARG A 413 19.70 10.07 2.57
C ARG A 413 20.67 10.64 1.56
N GLY A 414 20.59 11.96 1.39
CA GLY A 414 21.59 12.77 0.70
C GLY A 414 22.05 12.19 -0.64
N ASP A 415 23.37 12.13 -0.82
CA ASP A 415 23.99 11.68 -2.08
C ASP A 415 23.74 10.21 -2.38
N GLY A 416 23.65 9.35 -1.38
CA GLY A 416 23.39 7.92 -1.59
C GLY A 416 22.05 7.67 -2.24
N TRP A 417 21.01 8.32 -1.71
CA TRP A 417 19.67 8.23 -2.30
C TRP A 417 19.60 8.92 -3.67
N ARG A 418 20.22 10.10 -3.84
CA ARG A 418 20.29 10.79 -5.15
C ARG A 418 21.00 9.97 -6.22
N SER A 419 22.06 9.25 -5.84
CA SER A 419 22.77 8.34 -6.75
C SER A 419 21.89 7.16 -7.19
N ALA A 420 21.14 6.56 -6.26
CA ALA A 420 20.16 5.53 -6.60
C ALA A 420 19.08 6.06 -7.54
N LEU A 421 18.56 7.26 -7.29
CA LEU A 421 17.59 7.91 -8.17
C LEU A 421 18.16 8.19 -9.58
N ALA A 422 19.39 8.69 -9.66
CA ALA A 422 20.05 8.92 -10.94
C ALA A 422 20.21 7.62 -11.75
N SER A 423 20.52 6.50 -11.08
CA SER A 423 20.57 5.18 -11.71
C SER A 423 19.19 4.74 -12.24
N VAL A 424 18.12 4.96 -11.46
CA VAL A 424 16.73 4.69 -11.89
C VAL A 424 16.38 5.49 -13.14
N TYR A 425 16.68 6.79 -13.16
CA TYR A 425 16.41 7.62 -14.35
C TYR A 425 17.23 7.17 -15.57
N ALA A 426 18.51 6.84 -15.40
CA ALA A 426 19.34 6.35 -16.50
C ALA A 426 18.81 5.03 -17.09
N GLN A 427 18.37 4.10 -16.23
CA GLN A 427 17.78 2.83 -16.67
C GLN A 427 16.43 3.02 -17.39
N LEU A 428 15.60 3.96 -16.91
CA LEU A 428 14.35 4.33 -17.58
C LEU A 428 14.61 4.96 -18.97
N GLU A 429 15.59 5.84 -19.07
CA GLU A 429 15.96 6.49 -20.33
C GLU A 429 16.49 5.46 -21.36
N ALA A 430 17.24 4.45 -20.89
CA ALA A 430 17.73 3.33 -21.69
C ALA A 430 16.64 2.30 -22.08
N THR A 431 15.43 2.41 -21.53
CA THR A 431 14.31 1.48 -21.80
C THR A 431 13.26 2.16 -22.69
N PRO A 432 13.29 1.94 -24.02
CA PRO A 432 12.37 2.63 -24.93
C PRO A 432 10.95 2.02 -24.94
N GLU A 433 10.82 0.74 -24.64
CA GLU A 433 9.56 0.00 -24.72
C GLU A 433 8.78 0.04 -23.40
N ARG A 434 7.45 0.12 -23.52
CA ARG A 434 6.50 0.00 -22.40
C ARG A 434 6.03 -1.43 -22.23
N GLY A 435 5.64 -1.75 -21.01
CA GLY A 435 5.04 -3.02 -20.63
C GLY A 435 6.04 -3.87 -19.86
N CYS A 436 5.97 -3.82 -18.54
CA CYS A 436 6.76 -4.67 -17.64
C CYS A 436 6.05 -5.99 -17.31
N VAL A 437 5.01 -6.35 -18.07
CA VAL A 437 4.18 -7.54 -17.85
C VAL A 437 4.68 -8.66 -18.76
N GLY A 438 4.93 -9.84 -18.19
CA GLY A 438 5.33 -11.02 -18.93
C GLY A 438 4.25 -11.52 -19.89
N THR A 439 4.64 -12.43 -20.78
CA THR A 439 3.75 -12.99 -21.81
C THR A 439 2.83 -14.11 -21.29
N GLN A 440 3.08 -14.60 -20.08
CA GLN A 440 2.27 -15.65 -19.47
C GLN A 440 0.89 -15.13 -19.06
N GLY A 441 -0.09 -16.03 -19.02
CA GLY A 441 -1.46 -15.73 -18.59
C GLY A 441 -1.55 -15.49 -17.08
N ASP A 442 -2.79 -15.33 -16.59
CA ASP A 442 -3.02 -15.29 -15.14
C ASP A 442 -2.73 -16.68 -14.55
N VAL A 443 -1.82 -16.77 -13.57
CA VAL A 443 -1.50 -18.01 -12.86
C VAL A 443 -1.87 -17.82 -11.39
N ALA A 444 -2.95 -18.47 -10.96
CA ALA A 444 -3.37 -18.45 -9.56
C ALA A 444 -2.63 -19.56 -8.79
N GLN A 445 -1.89 -19.18 -7.76
CA GLN A 445 -1.18 -20.09 -6.86
C GLN A 445 -1.42 -19.69 -5.41
N THR A 446 -1.82 -20.66 -4.58
CA THR A 446 -2.00 -20.46 -3.14
C THR A 446 -0.83 -21.09 -2.39
N THR A 447 -0.21 -20.32 -1.51
CA THR A 447 0.83 -20.74 -0.58
C THR A 447 0.52 -20.26 0.84
N SER A 448 1.43 -20.48 1.80
CA SER A 448 1.24 -20.04 3.18
C SER A 448 1.08 -18.51 3.31
N LEU A 449 1.76 -17.76 2.44
CA LEU A 449 1.64 -16.31 2.31
C LEU A 449 0.20 -15.88 2.00
N ASP A 450 -0.48 -16.52 1.05
CA ASP A 450 -1.86 -16.16 0.68
C ASP A 450 -2.82 -16.42 1.85
N GLY A 451 -2.64 -17.54 2.54
CA GLY A 451 -3.40 -17.85 3.75
C GLY A 451 -3.17 -16.81 4.86
N ALA A 452 -1.92 -16.36 5.03
CA ALA A 452 -1.56 -15.32 5.98
C ALA A 452 -2.24 -13.98 5.64
N LEU A 453 -2.13 -13.55 4.38
CA LEU A 453 -2.73 -12.31 3.89
C LEU A 453 -4.26 -12.34 3.97
N ALA A 454 -4.88 -13.47 3.64
CA ALA A 454 -6.33 -13.63 3.73
C ALA A 454 -6.83 -13.47 5.17
N ARG A 455 -6.11 -14.03 6.16
CA ARG A 455 -6.47 -13.84 7.58
C ARG A 455 -6.16 -12.43 8.07
N LEU A 456 -5.00 -11.90 7.69
CA LEU A 456 -4.54 -10.55 8.03
C LEU A 456 -5.54 -9.49 7.57
N PHE A 457 -6.02 -9.59 6.33
CA PHE A 457 -6.96 -8.63 5.78
C PHE A 457 -8.43 -8.98 6.03
N GLY A 458 -8.75 -10.26 6.27
CA GLY A 458 -10.11 -10.69 6.64
C GLY A 458 -10.60 -10.06 7.94
N SER A 459 -9.70 -9.66 8.84
CA SER A 459 -10.04 -8.91 10.05
C SER A 459 -10.36 -7.42 9.79
N VAL A 460 -10.02 -6.91 8.60
CA VAL A 460 -10.10 -5.48 8.23
C VAL A 460 -11.12 -5.23 7.11
N THR A 461 -11.51 -6.25 6.33
CA THR A 461 -12.46 -6.12 5.23
C THR A 461 -13.92 -6.20 5.70
N ASP A 462 -14.72 -5.19 5.33
CA ASP A 462 -16.16 -5.15 5.61
C ASP A 462 -16.91 -6.19 4.75
N ARG A 463 -17.75 -7.01 5.39
CA ARG A 463 -18.61 -8.02 4.73
C ARG A 463 -19.52 -7.45 3.64
N HIS A 464 -19.88 -6.17 3.70
CA HIS A 464 -20.75 -5.51 2.70
C HIS A 464 -19.97 -4.71 1.65
N ARG A 465 -18.64 -4.80 1.64
CA ARG A 465 -17.78 -4.03 0.72
C ARG A 465 -18.14 -4.31 -0.75
N SER A 466 -18.29 -5.57 -1.13
CA SER A 466 -18.52 -5.94 -2.53
C SER A 466 -19.86 -5.44 -3.07
N ALA A 467 -20.94 -5.52 -2.28
CA ALA A 467 -22.25 -4.97 -2.68
C ALA A 467 -22.21 -3.45 -2.90
N ARG A 468 -21.50 -2.71 -2.04
CA ARG A 468 -21.31 -1.26 -2.21
C ARG A 468 -20.47 -0.94 -3.45
N LEU A 469 -19.39 -1.69 -3.69
CA LEU A 469 -18.52 -1.52 -4.87
C LEU A 469 -19.27 -1.79 -6.17
N VAL A 470 -20.02 -2.89 -6.25
CA VAL A 470 -20.84 -3.21 -7.43
C VAL A 470 -21.82 -2.08 -7.70
N ARG A 471 -22.53 -1.59 -6.69
CA ARG A 471 -23.45 -0.47 -6.85
C ARG A 471 -22.74 0.78 -7.37
N HIS A 472 -21.59 1.14 -6.79
CA HIS A 472 -20.83 2.32 -7.18
C HIS A 472 -20.31 2.24 -8.62
N CYS A 473 -19.88 1.05 -9.07
CA CYS A 473 -19.40 0.85 -10.45
C CYS A 473 -20.54 0.82 -11.48
N LEU A 474 -21.73 0.32 -11.11
CA LEU A 474 -22.84 0.13 -12.05
C LEU A 474 -23.77 1.36 -12.16
N LEU A 475 -23.99 2.10 -11.08
CA LEU A 475 -24.90 3.26 -11.08
C LEU A 475 -24.60 4.34 -12.14
N PRO A 476 -23.35 4.65 -12.51
CA PRO A 476 -23.04 5.64 -13.53
C PRO A 476 -23.39 5.18 -14.96
N LEU A 477 -23.57 3.88 -15.17
CA LEU A 477 -23.81 3.31 -16.49
C LEU A 477 -25.25 3.57 -16.96
N PRO A 478 -25.47 3.63 -18.30
CA PRO A 478 -26.80 3.64 -18.89
C PRO A 478 -27.66 2.49 -18.35
N TYR A 479 -28.96 2.73 -18.18
CA TYR A 479 -29.87 1.80 -17.49
C TYR A 479 -29.84 0.37 -18.07
N ALA A 480 -29.85 0.23 -19.40
CA ALA A 480 -29.79 -1.07 -20.05
C ALA A 480 -28.51 -1.85 -19.72
N SER A 481 -27.35 -1.17 -19.78
CA SER A 481 -26.05 -1.75 -19.39
C SER A 481 -26.04 -2.14 -17.91
N ARG A 482 -26.62 -1.28 -17.05
CA ARG A 482 -26.71 -1.50 -15.61
C ARG A 482 -27.48 -2.77 -15.28
N VAL A 483 -28.66 -2.96 -15.87
CA VAL A 483 -29.50 -4.15 -15.64
C VAL A 483 -28.81 -5.41 -16.16
N ARG A 484 -28.28 -5.37 -17.38
CA ARG A 484 -27.57 -6.51 -17.98
C ARG A 484 -26.39 -6.95 -17.10
N LEU A 485 -25.55 -6.01 -16.68
CA LEU A 485 -24.38 -6.29 -15.84
C LEU A 485 -24.78 -6.75 -14.44
N ALA A 486 -25.81 -6.16 -13.82
CA ALA A 486 -26.27 -6.60 -12.50
C ALA A 486 -26.78 -8.03 -12.52
N LEU A 487 -27.49 -8.46 -13.58
CA LEU A 487 -27.92 -9.84 -13.76
C LEU A 487 -26.74 -10.79 -13.95
N GLN A 488 -25.75 -10.40 -14.75
CA GLN A 488 -24.53 -11.19 -14.98
C GLN A 488 -23.70 -11.34 -13.71
N LEU A 489 -23.48 -10.26 -12.97
CA LEU A 489 -22.80 -10.29 -11.68
C LEU A 489 -23.57 -11.12 -10.65
N GLY A 490 -24.91 -11.02 -10.64
CA GLY A 490 -25.76 -11.87 -9.81
C GLY A 490 -25.62 -13.37 -10.13
N ALA A 491 -25.53 -13.73 -11.42
CA ALA A 491 -25.26 -15.10 -11.84
C ALA A 491 -23.87 -15.61 -11.42
N LEU A 492 -22.90 -14.70 -11.31
CA LEU A 492 -21.56 -14.94 -10.78
C LEU A 492 -21.48 -14.96 -9.24
N GLY A 493 -22.61 -14.83 -8.55
CA GLY A 493 -22.68 -14.88 -7.09
C GLY A 493 -22.40 -13.55 -6.38
N PHE A 494 -22.26 -12.44 -7.10
CA PHE A 494 -22.21 -11.12 -6.48
C PHE A 494 -23.60 -10.71 -5.96
N GLU A 495 -23.65 -9.90 -4.90
CA GLU A 495 -24.89 -9.29 -4.40
C GLU A 495 -25.40 -8.17 -5.33
N ALA A 496 -25.79 -8.55 -6.55
CA ALA A 496 -26.30 -7.67 -7.59
C ALA A 496 -27.58 -8.22 -8.19
N ASN A 497 -28.58 -7.35 -8.36
CA ASN A 497 -29.86 -7.68 -9.00
C ASN A 497 -30.49 -6.43 -9.61
N ALA A 498 -31.62 -6.57 -10.32
CA ALA A 498 -32.30 -5.43 -10.93
C ALA A 498 -32.63 -4.28 -9.95
N LEU A 499 -32.78 -4.55 -8.64
CA LEU A 499 -33.02 -3.52 -7.62
C LEU A 499 -31.74 -2.76 -7.23
N THR A 500 -30.56 -3.36 -7.37
CA THR A 500 -29.27 -2.65 -7.23
C THR A 500 -29.06 -1.60 -8.32
N CYS A 501 -29.85 -1.67 -9.40
CA CYS A 501 -29.84 -0.72 -10.49
C CYS A 501 -30.67 0.55 -10.21
N LEU A 502 -31.49 0.58 -9.14
CA LEU A 502 -32.40 1.68 -8.83
C LEU A 502 -31.70 2.83 -8.06
N PRO A 503 -32.04 4.10 -8.36
CA PRO A 503 -31.56 5.23 -7.58
C PRO A 503 -32.05 5.20 -6.11
N PRO A 504 -31.35 5.87 -5.18
CA PRO A 504 -31.57 5.78 -3.72
C PRO A 504 -32.95 6.13 -3.11
N PRO A 505 -33.93 6.76 -3.78
CA PRO A 505 -35.30 6.81 -3.23
C PRO A 505 -36.19 5.62 -3.67
N LEU A 506 -35.88 4.98 -4.80
CA LEU A 506 -36.71 3.91 -5.40
C LEU A 506 -36.32 2.52 -4.89
N ASP A 507 -35.04 2.31 -4.56
CA ASP A 507 -34.54 1.05 -4.01
C ASP A 507 -35.05 0.78 -2.57
N GLY A 508 -35.24 1.82 -1.75
CA GLY A 508 -35.80 1.71 -0.40
C GLY A 508 -37.28 1.33 -0.41
N TRP A 509 -38.04 1.89 -1.35
CA TRP A 509 -39.43 1.54 -1.60
C TRP A 509 -39.57 0.10 -2.12
N ALA A 510 -38.79 -0.28 -3.13
CA ALA A 510 -38.81 -1.62 -3.70
C ALA A 510 -38.37 -2.69 -2.69
N ARG A 511 -37.34 -2.41 -1.86
CA ARG A 511 -36.92 -3.33 -0.79
C ARG A 511 -37.96 -3.48 0.31
N ARG A 512 -38.67 -2.41 0.69
CA ARG A 512 -39.81 -2.50 1.62
C ARG A 512 -40.96 -3.31 1.03
N PHE A 513 -41.24 -3.14 -0.26
CA PHE A 513 -42.30 -3.88 -0.95
C PHE A 513 -41.96 -5.37 -1.08
N LYS A 514 -40.73 -5.70 -1.47
CA LYS A 514 -40.24 -7.10 -1.51
C LYS A 514 -40.29 -7.77 -0.14
N ARG A 515 -39.83 -7.11 0.93
CA ARG A 515 -39.93 -7.65 2.31
C ARG A 515 -41.38 -7.87 2.78
N ARG A 516 -42.35 -7.10 2.27
CA ARG A 516 -43.78 -7.32 2.53
C ARG A 516 -44.31 -8.52 1.76
N LEU A 517 -43.89 -8.72 0.52
CA LEU A 517 -44.23 -9.89 -0.30
C LEU A 517 -43.60 -11.19 0.22
N ASP A 518 -42.34 -11.16 0.63
CA ASP A 518 -41.62 -12.32 1.17
C ASP A 518 -42.20 -12.75 2.54
N ARG A 519 -42.78 -11.82 3.31
CA ARG A 519 -43.56 -12.14 4.53
C ARG A 519 -44.96 -12.70 4.25
N SER A 520 -45.41 -12.66 3.00
CA SER A 520 -46.73 -13.13 2.59
C SER A 520 -46.73 -14.57 2.06
N TYR A 521 -45.56 -15.22 1.98
CA TYR A 521 -45.41 -16.63 1.64
C TYR A 521 -45.02 -17.46 2.87
N PRO A 522 -45.82 -18.45 3.30
CA PRO A 522 -45.38 -19.40 4.33
C PRO A 522 -44.25 -20.29 3.79
N PRO A 523 -43.33 -20.77 4.65
CA PRO A 523 -42.29 -21.71 4.21
C PRO A 523 -42.94 -23.01 3.69
N PRO A 524 -42.31 -23.72 2.73
CA PRO A 524 -42.83 -24.99 2.25
C PRO A 524 -42.90 -25.99 3.40
N ALA A 525 -44.04 -26.67 3.52
CA ALA A 525 -44.30 -27.65 4.57
C ALA A 525 -43.30 -28.82 4.51
N HIS A 526 -42.75 -29.19 5.67
CA HIS A 526 -41.94 -30.41 5.83
C HIS A 526 -42.76 -31.65 5.43
N PRO A 527 -42.20 -32.60 4.67
CA PRO A 527 -42.89 -33.82 4.25
C PRO A 527 -42.94 -34.88 5.36
N GLN A 528 -43.40 -34.50 6.56
CA GLN A 528 -43.67 -35.44 7.66
C GLN A 528 -45.09 -35.37 8.22
N ASP A 529 -45.93 -34.45 7.75
CA ASP A 529 -47.33 -34.36 8.17
C ASP A 529 -48.30 -34.64 7.01
N ARG A 530 -48.30 -35.88 6.49
CA ARG A 530 -49.46 -36.49 5.80
C ARG A 530 -49.42 -38.02 5.95
N ALA A 531 -50.21 -38.50 6.90
CA ALA A 531 -50.78 -39.85 7.09
C ALA A 531 -49.82 -41.04 7.16
#